data_AF-A0AAV8YBP6-F1
#
_entry.id   AF-A0AAV8YBP6-F1
#
_cell.length_a   1.000
_cell.length_b   1.000
_cell.length_c   1.000
_cell.angle_alpha   90.00
_cell.angle_beta   90.00
_cell.angle_gamma   90.00
#
_symmetry.space_group_name_H-M   'P 1'
#
loop_
_entity.id
_entity.type
_entity.pdbx_description
1 polymer ?
#
loop_
_entity_poly.entity_id
_entity_poly.type
_entity_poly.pdbx_seq_one_letter_code
_entity_poly.pdbx_strand_id
1 'polypeptide(L)'
;MCNSCSYFLPYETAQTIVAPVNNANGREQAAGKESDSLRVCGHCLDMLECRRRLQIEQMMQPIICQLYSHLQKIKSQIESSVEMYNKIYNSLISGETTYLLQDLQSLRTTIADKAQMIDTLSKKIASLPVDAETPKAAALQNSIRKATSVYIKDYLLTLAAPPTPQDLEKIKRERSMRAVDEDVAPMPRASIKRVTVTTGWSPANVSETAAAEEGDPLLEQMSIVRNYIEQARKAHRFEEVASLQENLEMLKQTYRKQQTQQRDE
;
A
#
# COMPACT_ATOMS: atom_id res chain seq x y z
N MET A 1 57.41 1.58 16.06
CA MET A 1 56.66 0.36 16.43
C MET A 1 57.44 -0.84 15.92
N CYS A 2 57.70 -1.85 16.76
CA CYS A 2 58.26 -3.12 16.28
C CYS A 2 57.16 -3.99 15.64
N ASN A 3 57.55 -4.95 14.80
CA ASN A 3 56.60 -5.89 14.18
C ASN A 3 55.84 -6.76 15.20
N SER A 4 56.37 -6.93 16.41
CA SER A 4 55.80 -7.80 17.45
C SER A 4 54.70 -7.14 18.29
N CYS A 5 54.60 -5.81 18.28
CA CYS A 5 53.63 -5.04 19.09
C CYS A 5 52.65 -4.24 18.22
N SER A 6 52.60 -4.52 16.93
CA SER A 6 51.75 -3.81 15.96
C SER A 6 50.86 -4.78 15.21
N TYR A 7 49.59 -4.37 15.04
CA TYR A 7 48.57 -5.07 14.27
C TYR A 7 48.30 -4.32 12.97
N PHE A 8 47.73 -5.02 11.99
CA PHE A 8 47.38 -4.48 10.69
C PHE A 8 45.85 -4.43 10.55
N LEU A 9 45.29 -3.23 10.49
CA LEU A 9 43.85 -2.98 10.35
C LEU A 9 43.53 -2.66 8.88
N PRO A 10 42.70 -3.45 8.17
CA PRO A 10 42.32 -3.14 6.80
C PRO A 10 41.63 -1.79 6.68
N TYR A 11 41.98 -1.01 5.65
CA TYR A 11 41.41 0.33 5.43
C TYR A 11 39.88 0.34 5.37
N GLU A 12 39.25 -0.64 4.71
CA GLU A 12 37.77 -0.77 4.68
C GLU A 12 37.17 -0.88 6.08
N THR A 13 37.83 -1.66 6.96
CA THR A 13 37.40 -1.83 8.35
C THR A 13 37.55 -0.52 9.12
N ALA A 14 38.69 0.17 8.97
CA ALA A 14 38.90 1.48 9.57
C ALA A 14 37.87 2.52 9.11
N GLN A 15 37.55 2.53 7.81
CA GLN A 15 36.55 3.44 7.24
C GLN A 15 35.14 3.19 7.80
N THR A 16 34.82 1.94 8.13
CA THR A 16 33.53 1.57 8.74
C THR A 16 33.43 2.04 10.19
N ILE A 17 34.53 1.98 10.94
CA ILE A 17 34.60 2.41 12.36
C ILE A 17 34.50 3.94 12.53
N VAL A 18 34.99 4.69 11.53
CA VAL A 18 35.02 6.16 11.57
C VAL A 18 33.77 6.79 10.94
N ALA A 19 33.07 6.08 10.04
CA ALA A 19 31.89 6.61 9.37
C ALA A 19 30.76 6.95 10.36
N PRO A 20 30.13 8.14 10.25
CA PRO A 20 28.97 8.47 11.07
C PRO A 20 27.77 7.59 10.68
N VAL A 21 27.02 7.13 11.69
CA VAL A 21 25.89 6.18 11.60
C VAL A 21 24.86 6.53 10.51
N ASN A 22 24.71 7.81 10.17
CA ASN A 22 23.71 8.32 9.23
C ASN A 22 24.13 8.31 7.75
N ASN A 23 25.36 7.97 7.40
CA ASN A 23 25.90 8.15 6.03
C ASN A 23 26.05 6.87 5.21
N ALA A 24 25.30 5.81 5.52
CA ALA A 24 25.40 4.52 4.81
C ALA A 24 24.87 4.55 3.35
N ASN A 25 24.12 5.58 2.93
CA ASN A 25 23.46 5.62 1.63
C ASN A 25 24.20 6.39 0.52
N GLY A 26 25.40 6.89 0.77
CA GLY A 26 26.19 7.62 -0.24
C GLY A 26 27.60 7.07 -0.34
N ARG A 27 27.79 5.91 -0.99
CA ARG A 27 29.13 5.45 -1.37
C ARG A 27 29.16 5.09 -2.84
N GLU A 28 29.52 6.10 -3.64
CA GLU A 28 30.10 5.92 -4.96
C GLU A 28 31.36 5.06 -4.84
N GLN A 29 31.49 4.11 -5.76
CA GLN A 29 32.61 3.18 -5.86
C GLN A 29 33.90 3.94 -6.16
N ALA A 30 34.76 4.10 -5.17
CA ALA A 30 36.16 4.43 -5.41
C ALA A 30 36.90 3.15 -5.79
N ALA A 31 37.10 2.96 -7.09
CA ALA A 31 37.87 1.88 -7.66
C ALA A 31 39.37 2.02 -7.29
N GLY A 32 39.94 0.91 -6.83
CA GLY A 32 41.35 0.57 -6.97
C GLY A 32 42.35 1.32 -6.09
N LYS A 33 42.91 0.62 -5.09
CA LYS A 33 44.34 0.29 -5.01
C LYS A 33 44.60 -0.54 -3.76
N GLU A 34 45.74 -1.22 -3.83
CA GLU A 34 46.37 -2.21 -2.96
C GLU A 34 45.93 -2.24 -1.49
N SER A 35 46.05 -3.43 -0.89
CA SER A 35 45.73 -3.74 0.50
C SER A 35 46.47 -2.85 1.51
N ASP A 36 46.02 -1.60 1.64
CA ASP A 36 46.51 -0.63 2.60
C ASP A 36 45.94 -1.03 3.95
N SER A 37 46.75 -1.79 4.69
CA SER A 37 46.49 -2.07 6.09
C SER A 37 47.19 -1.03 6.94
N LEU A 38 46.42 -0.35 7.80
CA LEU A 38 46.94 0.61 8.75
C LEU A 38 47.65 -0.15 9.87
N ARG A 39 48.90 0.19 10.14
CA ARG A 39 49.62 -0.36 11.29
C ARG A 39 49.19 0.36 12.57
N VAL A 40 48.66 -0.38 13.53
CA VAL A 40 48.09 0.15 14.79
C VAL A 40 48.73 -0.58 15.98
N CYS A 41 48.96 0.09 17.12
CA CYS A 41 49.40 -0.61 18.35
C CYS A 41 48.21 -1.31 19.01
N GLY A 42 48.47 -2.29 19.88
CA GLY A 42 47.42 -2.98 20.64
C GLY A 42 46.45 -2.03 21.35
N HIS A 43 46.96 -1.01 22.04
CA HIS A 43 46.11 -0.04 22.76
C HIS A 43 45.15 0.72 21.84
N CYS A 44 45.62 1.20 20.68
CA CYS A 44 44.77 1.91 19.73
C CYS A 44 43.80 0.95 19.01
N LEU A 45 44.18 -0.32 18.82
CA LEU A 45 43.28 -1.34 18.27
C LEU A 45 42.12 -1.61 19.24
N ASP A 46 42.41 -1.78 20.53
CA ASP A 46 41.38 -2.01 21.57
C ASP A 46 40.38 -0.85 21.64
N MET A 47 40.85 0.40 21.54
CA MET A 47 39.98 1.57 21.48
C MET A 47 39.08 1.58 20.22
N LEU A 48 39.64 1.23 19.06
CA LEU A 48 38.88 1.17 17.81
C LEU A 48 37.85 0.04 17.82
N GLU A 49 38.19 -1.12 18.38
CA GLU A 49 37.26 -2.24 18.57
C GLU A 49 36.15 -1.90 19.57
N CYS A 50 36.48 -1.19 20.66
CA CYS A 50 35.49 -0.71 21.61
C CYS A 50 34.50 0.27 20.94
N ARG A 51 35.00 1.24 20.16
CA ARG A 51 34.16 2.14 19.36
C ARG A 51 33.30 1.38 18.35
N ARG A 52 33.88 0.41 17.65
CA ARG A 52 33.17 -0.44 16.67
C ARG A 52 32.03 -1.20 17.34
N ARG A 53 32.28 -1.80 18.50
CA ARG A 53 31.27 -2.52 19.29
C ARG A 53 30.13 -1.59 19.71
N LEU A 54 30.44 -0.41 20.25
CA LEU A 54 29.44 0.59 20.61
C LEU A 54 28.65 1.08 19.39
N GLN A 55 29.30 1.27 18.24
CA GLN A 55 28.62 1.65 17.00
C GLN A 55 27.69 0.54 16.51
N ILE A 56 28.12 -0.72 16.56
CA ILE A 56 27.28 -1.88 16.23
C ILE A 56 26.09 -1.93 17.20
N GLU A 57 26.30 -1.81 18.51
CA GLU A 57 25.23 -1.78 19.52
C GLU A 57 24.25 -0.63 19.31
N GLN A 58 24.73 0.56 18.94
CA GLN A 58 23.88 1.71 18.60
C GLN A 58 23.12 1.52 17.29
N MET A 59 23.68 0.78 16.34
CA MET A 59 23.04 0.46 15.05
C MET A 59 22.17 -0.81 15.10
N MET A 60 22.31 -1.64 16.13
CA MET A 60 21.47 -2.81 16.36
C MET A 60 20.10 -2.33 16.82
N GLN A 61 19.19 -2.11 15.87
CA GLN A 61 17.80 -1.86 16.20
C GLN A 61 17.22 -3.12 16.87
N PRO A 62 16.76 -3.05 18.14
CA PRO A 62 16.21 -4.21 18.84
C PRO A 62 15.07 -4.86 18.06
N ILE A 63 14.93 -6.19 18.13
CA ILE A 63 13.90 -6.94 17.40
C ILE A 63 12.49 -6.40 17.71
N ILE A 64 12.23 -6.03 18.97
CA ILE A 64 10.96 -5.40 19.38
C ILE A 64 10.67 -4.10 18.61
N CYS A 65 11.68 -3.27 18.35
CA CYS A 65 11.53 -2.04 17.59
C CYS A 65 11.24 -2.34 16.10
N GLN A 66 11.90 -3.34 15.52
CA GLN A 66 11.64 -3.76 14.14
C GLN A 66 10.20 -4.28 13.98
N LEU A 67 9.75 -5.14 14.91
CA LEU A 67 8.39 -5.67 14.92
C LEU A 67 7.35 -4.58 15.13
N TYR A 68 7.60 -3.64 16.04
CA TYR A 68 6.70 -2.53 16.30
C TYR A 68 6.61 -1.55 15.11
N SER A 69 7.73 -1.22 14.47
CA SER A 69 7.72 -0.41 13.24
C SER A 69 6.95 -1.10 12.12
N HIS A 70 7.10 -2.42 11.97
CA HIS A 70 6.32 -3.19 11.01
C HIS A 70 4.83 -3.18 11.34
N LEU A 71 4.47 -3.37 12.61
CA LEU A 71 3.09 -3.28 13.10
C LEU A 71 2.47 -1.93 12.76
N GLN A 72 3.20 -0.84 12.99
CA GLN A 72 2.74 0.52 12.70
C GLN A 72 2.55 0.76 11.20
N LYS A 73 3.42 0.20 10.34
CA LYS A 73 3.28 0.27 8.87
C LYS A 73 2.03 -0.45 8.38
N ILE A 74 1.72 -1.63 8.92
CA ILE A 74 0.48 -2.33 8.54
C ILE A 74 -0.73 -1.56 9.08
N LYS A 75 -0.63 -0.95 10.27
CA LYS A 75 -1.71 -0.12 10.84
C LYS A 75 -2.08 1.02 9.90
N SER A 76 -1.10 1.79 9.39
CA SER A 76 -1.37 2.87 8.43
C SER A 76 -1.98 2.35 7.11
N GLN A 77 -1.59 1.13 6.68
CA GLN A 77 -2.19 0.50 5.49
C GLN A 77 -3.63 0.03 5.70
N ILE A 78 -4.03 -0.26 6.94
CA ILE A 78 -5.41 -0.58 7.28
C ILE A 78 -6.23 0.70 7.27
N GLU A 79 -5.73 1.78 7.88
CA GLU A 79 -6.40 3.09 7.92
C GLU A 79 -6.77 3.56 6.50
N SER A 80 -5.82 3.53 5.55
CA SER A 80 -6.11 3.88 4.15
C SER A 80 -7.09 2.94 3.46
N SER A 81 -7.06 1.64 3.79
CA SER A 81 -8.03 0.68 3.23
C SER A 81 -9.44 0.90 3.79
N VAL A 82 -9.56 1.30 5.05
CA VAL A 82 -10.84 1.66 5.69
C VAL A 82 -11.41 2.94 5.09
N GLU A 83 -10.57 3.95 4.83
CA GLU A 83 -11.00 5.17 4.12
C GLU A 83 -11.56 4.84 2.74
N MET A 84 -10.87 3.99 1.97
CA MET A 84 -11.37 3.54 0.67
C MET A 84 -12.65 2.70 0.81
N TYR A 85 -12.76 1.86 1.84
CA TYR A 85 -13.97 1.07 2.12
C TYR A 85 -15.17 1.97 2.34
N ASN A 86 -15.03 3.00 3.18
CA ASN A 86 -16.09 3.98 3.42
C ASN A 86 -16.48 4.74 2.15
N LYS A 87 -15.50 5.09 1.30
CA LYS A 87 -15.77 5.73 0.00
C LYS A 87 -16.62 4.84 -0.92
N ILE A 88 -16.23 3.57 -1.08
CA ILE A 88 -16.98 2.59 -1.89
C ILE A 88 -18.38 2.35 -1.28
N TYR A 89 -18.46 2.18 0.04
CA TYR A 89 -19.70 1.96 0.77
C TYR A 89 -20.69 3.11 0.56
N ASN A 90 -20.24 4.35 0.71
CA ASN A 90 -21.07 5.54 0.50
C ASN A 90 -21.52 5.68 -0.96
N SER A 91 -20.65 5.40 -1.93
CA SER A 91 -20.97 5.40 -3.36
C SER A 91 -22.04 4.35 -3.71
N LEU A 92 -21.96 3.16 -3.10
CA LEU A 92 -22.97 2.11 -3.28
C LEU A 92 -24.32 2.49 -2.67
N ILE A 93 -24.31 3.11 -1.49
CA ILE A 93 -25.55 3.58 -0.83
C ILE A 93 -26.16 4.78 -1.55
N SER A 94 -25.35 5.67 -2.10
CA SER A 94 -25.83 6.78 -2.94
C SER A 94 -26.35 6.32 -4.30
N GLY A 95 -26.18 5.03 -4.64
CA GLY A 95 -26.68 4.42 -5.86
C GLY A 95 -25.84 4.75 -7.10
N GLU A 96 -24.57 5.12 -6.92
CA GLU A 96 -23.61 5.25 -8.01
C GLU A 96 -23.17 3.87 -8.52
N THR A 97 -22.85 3.78 -9.81
CA THR A 97 -22.43 2.51 -10.45
C THR A 97 -20.91 2.39 -10.61
N THR A 98 -20.16 3.32 -10.03
CA THR A 98 -18.69 3.39 -10.13
C THR A 98 -18.02 2.13 -9.56
N TYR A 99 -18.55 1.62 -8.44
CA TYR A 99 -18.03 0.45 -7.76
C TYR A 99 -19.04 -0.70 -7.72
N LEU A 100 -18.53 -1.92 -7.62
CA LEU A 100 -19.36 -3.11 -7.44
C LEU A 100 -19.42 -3.54 -5.97
N LEU A 101 -20.46 -4.28 -5.60
CA LEU A 101 -20.54 -4.91 -4.27
C LEU A 101 -19.34 -5.84 -4.01
N GLN A 102 -18.88 -6.53 -5.05
CA GLN A 102 -17.69 -7.39 -4.96
C GLN A 102 -16.43 -6.60 -4.61
N ASP A 103 -16.30 -5.35 -5.10
CA ASP A 103 -15.17 -4.48 -4.78
C ASP A 103 -15.13 -4.20 -3.27
N LEU A 104 -16.29 -3.86 -2.69
CA LEU A 104 -16.45 -3.62 -1.26
C LEU A 104 -16.19 -4.88 -0.41
N GLN A 105 -16.71 -6.04 -0.84
CA GLN A 105 -16.48 -7.32 -0.18
C GLN A 105 -15.00 -7.70 -0.19
N SER A 106 -14.33 -7.55 -1.34
CA SER A 106 -12.91 -7.86 -1.49
C SER A 106 -12.04 -6.97 -0.58
N LEU A 107 -12.36 -5.68 -0.50
CA LEU A 107 -11.67 -4.75 0.38
C LEU A 107 -11.89 -5.07 1.86
N ARG A 108 -13.08 -5.55 2.23
CA ARG A 108 -13.35 -6.05 3.60
C ARG A 108 -12.46 -7.23 3.95
N THR A 109 -12.31 -8.19 3.04
CA THR A 109 -11.41 -9.34 3.25
C THR A 109 -9.96 -8.88 3.42
N THR A 110 -9.48 -8.00 2.56
CA THR A 110 -8.12 -7.42 2.66
C THR A 110 -7.89 -6.70 3.99
N ILE A 111 -8.89 -5.97 4.51
CA ILE A 111 -8.82 -5.34 5.83
C ILE A 111 -8.73 -6.40 6.94
N ALA A 112 -9.53 -7.46 6.86
CA ALA A 112 -9.51 -8.56 7.83
C ALA A 112 -8.16 -9.31 7.84
N ASP A 113 -7.58 -9.58 6.67
CA ASP A 113 -6.27 -10.23 6.54
C ASP A 113 -5.17 -9.36 7.16
N LYS A 114 -5.17 -8.05 6.90
CA LYS A 114 -4.25 -7.11 7.53
C LYS A 114 -4.44 -7.04 9.05
N ALA A 115 -5.69 -7.11 9.54
CA ALA A 115 -5.99 -7.18 10.97
C ALA A 115 -5.34 -8.41 11.62
N GLN A 116 -5.45 -9.57 10.96
CA GLN A 116 -4.84 -10.82 11.43
C GLN A 116 -3.31 -10.75 11.41
N MET A 117 -2.72 -10.07 10.43
CA MET A 117 -1.27 -9.80 10.41
C MET A 117 -0.83 -8.97 11.62
N ILE A 118 -1.54 -7.89 11.94
CA ILE A 118 -1.24 -7.06 13.13
C ILE A 118 -1.43 -7.87 14.42
N ASP A 119 -2.49 -8.68 14.54
CA ASP A 119 -2.69 -9.55 15.70
C ASP A 119 -1.51 -10.52 15.89
N THR A 120 -1.06 -11.13 14.79
CA THR A 120 0.10 -12.04 14.77
C THR A 120 1.39 -11.32 15.19
N LEU A 121 1.64 -10.11 14.69
CA LEU A 121 2.79 -9.30 15.11
C LEU A 121 2.71 -8.95 16.60
N SER A 122 1.53 -8.57 17.10
CA SER A 122 1.36 -8.25 18.53
C SER A 122 1.59 -9.46 19.44
N LYS A 123 1.21 -10.67 19.00
CA LYS A 123 1.51 -11.93 19.69
C LYS A 123 3.01 -12.22 19.70
N LYS A 124 3.69 -12.02 18.57
CA LYS A 124 5.16 -12.16 18.47
C LYS A 124 5.89 -11.19 19.41
N ILE A 125 5.43 -9.94 19.51
CA ILE A 125 5.98 -8.94 20.43
C ILE A 125 5.78 -9.38 21.88
N ALA A 126 4.61 -9.92 22.22
CA ALA A 126 4.30 -10.42 23.56
C ALA A 126 5.05 -11.71 23.93
N SER A 127 5.49 -12.50 22.96
CA SER A 127 6.25 -13.74 23.19
C SER A 127 7.77 -13.54 23.19
N LEU A 128 8.27 -12.31 23.03
CA LEU A 128 9.71 -12.05 23.10
C LEU A 128 10.21 -12.31 24.53
N PRO A 129 11.42 -12.90 24.69
CA PRO A 129 11.97 -13.16 26.00
C PRO A 129 12.14 -11.84 26.77
N VAL A 130 11.75 -11.85 28.04
CA VAL A 130 11.93 -10.74 28.97
C VAL A 130 12.82 -11.20 30.11
N ASP A 131 13.92 -10.50 30.33
CA ASP A 131 14.78 -10.74 31.48
C ASP A 131 14.03 -10.35 32.76
N ALA A 132 14.08 -11.21 33.78
CA ALA A 132 13.40 -10.99 35.07
C ALA A 132 13.82 -9.68 35.76
N GLU A 133 15.02 -9.20 35.46
CA GLU A 133 15.59 -7.93 35.93
C GLU A 133 14.94 -6.68 35.26
N THR A 134 14.13 -6.84 34.20
CA THR A 134 13.55 -5.74 33.42
C THR A 134 12.02 -5.80 33.32
N PRO A 135 11.28 -5.57 34.42
CA PRO A 135 9.81 -5.61 34.42
C PRO A 135 9.15 -4.60 33.46
N LYS A 136 9.86 -3.52 33.13
CA LYS A 136 9.41 -2.50 32.16
C LYS A 136 9.27 -3.06 30.74
N ALA A 137 10.09 -4.04 30.34
CA ALA A 137 10.01 -4.66 29.02
C ALA A 137 8.74 -5.51 28.86
N ALA A 138 8.40 -6.31 29.88
CA ALA A 138 7.13 -7.05 29.91
C ALA A 138 5.90 -6.12 29.91
N ALA A 139 5.96 -5.03 30.68
CA ALA A 139 4.88 -4.04 30.69
C ALA A 139 4.65 -3.40 29.31
N LEU A 140 5.73 -3.06 28.60
CA LEU A 140 5.65 -2.52 27.23
C LEU A 140 5.03 -3.52 26.27
N GLN A 141 5.50 -4.77 26.25
CA GLN A 141 4.98 -5.82 25.37
C GLN A 141 3.48 -6.07 25.60
N ASN A 142 3.05 -6.15 26.86
CA ASN A 142 1.65 -6.31 27.23
C ASN A 142 0.80 -5.08 26.85
N SER A 143 1.35 -3.87 27.01
CA SER A 143 0.69 -2.63 26.60
C SER A 143 0.46 -2.61 25.08
N ILE A 144 1.48 -2.95 24.28
CA ILE A 144 1.37 -3.08 22.82
C ILE A 144 0.28 -4.10 22.47
N ARG A 145 0.32 -5.30 23.06
CA ARG A 145 -0.68 -6.35 22.83
C ARG A 145 -2.10 -5.91 23.15
N LYS A 146 -2.29 -5.22 24.29
CA LYS A 146 -3.59 -4.70 24.72
C LYS A 146 -4.09 -3.64 23.76
N ALA A 147 -3.25 -2.65 23.41
CA ALA A 147 -3.59 -1.59 22.48
C ALA A 147 -3.97 -2.14 21.09
N THR A 148 -3.22 -3.12 20.58
CA THR A 148 -3.58 -3.80 19.32
C THR A 148 -4.92 -4.52 19.41
N SER A 149 -5.17 -5.25 20.50
CA SER A 149 -6.42 -5.99 20.68
C SER A 149 -7.63 -5.05 20.73
N VAL A 150 -7.49 -3.90 21.40
CA VAL A 150 -8.51 -2.85 21.45
C VAL A 150 -8.72 -2.26 20.07
N TYR A 151 -7.66 -1.91 19.35
CA TYR A 151 -7.75 -1.39 17.97
C TYR A 151 -8.52 -2.34 17.03
N ILE A 152 -8.22 -3.64 17.07
CA ILE A 152 -8.91 -4.61 16.22
C ILE A 152 -10.40 -4.71 16.59
N LYS A 153 -10.73 -4.74 17.89
CA LYS A 153 -12.12 -4.83 18.34
C LYS A 153 -12.91 -3.57 18.00
N ASP A 154 -12.39 -2.40 18.37
CA ASP A 154 -13.15 -1.15 18.33
C ASP A 154 -13.16 -0.49 16.96
N TYR A 155 -12.17 -0.79 16.10
CA TYR A 155 -12.04 -0.14 14.79
C TYR A 155 -12.40 -1.06 13.62
N LEU A 156 -12.22 -2.38 13.75
CA LEU A 156 -12.41 -3.31 12.62
C LEU A 156 -13.66 -4.18 12.74
N LEU A 157 -14.09 -4.52 13.96
CA LEU A 157 -15.37 -5.23 14.16
C LEU A 157 -16.59 -4.28 14.18
N THR A 158 -16.35 -2.99 14.35
CA THR A 158 -17.37 -1.93 14.31
C THR A 158 -17.60 -1.37 12.90
N LEU A 159 -16.80 -1.80 11.90
CA LEU A 159 -16.99 -1.39 10.51
C LEU A 159 -18.40 -1.80 10.03
N ALA A 160 -19.10 -0.88 9.37
CA ALA A 160 -20.42 -1.14 8.81
C ALA A 160 -20.40 -2.39 7.92
N ALA A 161 -21.39 -3.26 8.08
CA ALA A 161 -21.48 -4.46 7.24
C ALA A 161 -21.76 -4.04 5.78
N PRO A 162 -21.17 -4.72 4.78
CA PRO A 162 -21.53 -4.53 3.39
C PRO A 162 -23.05 -4.69 3.22
N PRO A 163 -23.72 -3.80 2.46
CA PRO A 163 -25.13 -3.92 2.21
C PRO A 163 -25.44 -5.23 1.49
N THR A 164 -26.59 -5.83 1.78
CA THR A 164 -26.99 -7.06 1.10
C THR A 164 -27.36 -6.76 -0.36
N PRO A 165 -27.26 -7.73 -1.28
CA PRO A 165 -27.69 -7.52 -2.67
C PRO A 165 -29.16 -7.11 -2.76
N GLN A 166 -30.01 -7.55 -1.83
CA GLN A 166 -31.43 -7.16 -1.77
C GLN A 166 -31.61 -5.69 -1.37
N ASP A 167 -30.79 -5.17 -0.46
CA ASP A 167 -30.82 -3.76 -0.06
C ASP A 167 -30.36 -2.86 -1.21
N LEU A 168 -29.31 -3.27 -1.93
CA LEU A 168 -28.85 -2.56 -3.12
C LEU A 168 -29.89 -2.57 -4.25
N GLU A 169 -30.61 -3.68 -4.45
CA GLU A 169 -31.72 -3.71 -5.39
C GLU A 169 -32.86 -2.79 -4.99
N LYS A 170 -33.22 -2.72 -3.70
CA LYS A 170 -34.23 -1.77 -3.20
C LYS A 170 -33.80 -0.33 -3.44
N ILE A 171 -32.56 0.02 -3.12
CA ILE A 171 -32.01 1.37 -3.36
C ILE A 171 -32.05 1.72 -4.86
N LYS A 172 -31.66 0.77 -5.73
CA LYS A 172 -31.75 0.95 -7.19
C LYS A 172 -33.18 1.10 -7.69
N ARG A 173 -34.12 0.29 -7.18
CA ARG A 173 -35.55 0.36 -7.54
C ARG A 173 -36.21 1.65 -7.05
N GLU A 174 -35.97 2.07 -5.81
CA GLU A 174 -36.47 3.33 -5.27
C GLU A 174 -36.02 4.52 -6.10
N ARG A 175 -34.76 4.52 -6.55
CA ARG A 175 -34.26 5.57 -7.45
C ARG A 175 -34.87 5.48 -8.85
N SER A 176 -35.02 4.26 -9.40
CA SER A 176 -35.67 4.06 -10.68
C SER A 176 -37.13 4.51 -10.67
N MET A 177 -37.81 4.45 -9.52
CA MET A 177 -39.17 4.98 -9.33
C MET A 177 -39.19 6.51 -9.17
N ARG A 178 -38.21 7.09 -8.46
CA ARG A 178 -38.07 8.55 -8.34
C ARG A 178 -37.65 9.24 -9.64
N ALA A 179 -36.89 8.55 -10.49
CA ALA A 179 -36.46 9.07 -11.79
C ALA A 179 -37.56 9.12 -12.86
N VAL A 180 -38.74 8.54 -12.60
CA VAL A 180 -39.90 8.61 -13.52
C VAL A 180 -40.76 9.86 -13.28
N ASP A 181 -40.49 10.63 -12.21
CA ASP A 181 -41.27 11.83 -11.84
C ASP A 181 -40.55 13.16 -12.17
N GLU A 182 -39.25 13.12 -12.52
CA GLU A 182 -38.49 14.26 -13.05
C GLU A 182 -38.06 14.01 -14.50
N ASP A 183 -38.99 14.22 -15.43
CA ASP A 183 -38.60 14.68 -16.76
C ASP A 183 -38.26 16.18 -16.66
N VAL A 184 -37.07 16.56 -17.15
CA VAL A 184 -36.50 17.91 -17.26
C VAL A 184 -35.65 18.41 -16.06
N ALA A 185 -34.43 17.88 -15.91
CA ALA A 185 -33.29 18.70 -15.46
C ALA A 185 -31.96 18.17 -16.04
N PRO A 186 -31.12 19.01 -16.67
CA PRO A 186 -29.79 18.60 -17.13
C PRO A 186 -28.87 18.40 -15.93
N MET A 187 -28.21 17.24 -15.85
CA MET A 187 -27.19 16.92 -14.84
C MET A 187 -26.19 18.09 -14.70
N PRO A 188 -25.87 18.55 -13.48
CA PRO A 188 -24.75 19.44 -13.28
C PRO A 188 -23.48 18.69 -13.70
N ARG A 189 -22.78 19.23 -14.70
CA ARG A 189 -21.44 18.78 -15.10
C ARG A 189 -20.54 18.84 -13.86
N ALA A 190 -20.22 17.68 -13.29
CA ALA A 190 -19.17 17.59 -12.29
C ALA A 190 -17.87 18.10 -12.92
N SER A 191 -17.34 19.18 -12.36
CA SER A 191 -16.11 19.81 -12.86
C SER A 191 -14.95 18.83 -12.70
N ILE A 192 -14.31 18.52 -13.83
CA ILE A 192 -13.15 17.65 -13.94
C ILE A 192 -12.05 18.15 -12.99
N LYS A 193 -11.83 17.44 -11.88
CA LYS A 193 -10.58 17.58 -11.13
C LYS A 193 -9.54 16.74 -11.87
N ARG A 194 -8.59 17.40 -12.54
CA ARG A 194 -7.43 16.72 -13.14
C ARG A 194 -6.72 15.94 -12.02
N VAL A 195 -6.89 14.62 -12.02
CA VAL A 195 -6.12 13.72 -11.18
C VAL A 195 -4.75 13.58 -11.83
N THR A 196 -3.72 14.05 -11.14
CA THR A 196 -2.33 13.82 -11.50
C THR A 196 -2.05 12.33 -11.45
N VAL A 197 -1.62 11.75 -12.57
CA VAL A 197 -1.14 10.37 -12.66
C VAL A 197 0.17 10.27 -11.87
N THR A 198 0.07 10.00 -10.57
CA THR A 198 1.21 9.78 -9.67
C THR A 198 1.40 8.31 -9.33
N THR A 199 0.48 7.43 -9.75
CA THR A 199 0.61 5.99 -9.53
C THR A 199 1.16 5.36 -10.80
N GLY A 200 2.42 4.90 -10.76
CA GLY A 200 3.13 4.22 -11.86
C GLY A 200 2.56 2.83 -12.17
N TRP A 201 1.24 2.73 -12.34
CA TRP A 201 0.57 1.54 -12.80
C TRP A 201 0.49 1.55 -14.31
N SER A 202 0.91 0.45 -14.90
CA SER A 202 0.61 0.14 -16.29
C SER A 202 -0.14 -1.19 -16.31
N PRO A 203 -1.30 -1.27 -16.98
CA PRO A 203 -1.97 -2.54 -17.18
C PRO A 203 -1.08 -3.48 -18.01
N ALA A 204 -1.25 -4.78 -17.81
CA ALA A 204 -0.65 -5.80 -18.66
C ALA A 204 -1.17 -5.61 -20.09
N ASN A 205 -0.24 -5.64 -21.04
CA ASN A 205 -0.54 -5.45 -22.45
C ASN A 205 -1.48 -6.58 -22.92
N VAL A 206 -2.66 -6.20 -23.43
CA VAL A 206 -3.61 -7.14 -24.03
C VAL A 206 -3.09 -7.51 -25.43
N SER A 207 -2.16 -8.47 -25.49
CA SER A 207 -1.67 -9.00 -26.76
C SER A 207 -2.70 -9.99 -27.34
N GLU A 208 -3.36 -9.56 -28.42
CA GLU A 208 -3.71 -10.37 -29.61
C GLU A 208 -4.22 -11.82 -29.40
N THR A 209 -5.32 -12.01 -28.67
CA THR A 209 -6.16 -13.21 -28.85
C THR A 209 -7.65 -12.86 -28.96
N ALA A 210 -7.95 -11.71 -29.56
CA ALA A 210 -9.27 -11.43 -30.10
C ALA A 210 -9.07 -11.09 -31.57
N ALA A 211 -9.66 -11.92 -32.43
CA ALA A 211 -9.60 -11.85 -33.88
C ALA A 211 -9.72 -10.41 -34.39
N ALA A 212 -8.79 -10.00 -35.24
CA ALA A 212 -9.00 -8.91 -36.17
C ALA A 212 -10.02 -9.39 -37.24
N GLU A 213 -11.30 -9.30 -36.91
CA GLU A 213 -12.39 -9.24 -37.87
C GLU A 213 -13.20 -7.95 -37.61
N GLU A 214 -13.11 -7.01 -38.55
CA GLU A 214 -14.12 -5.98 -38.87
C GLU A 214 -14.89 -5.33 -37.69
N GLY A 215 -14.20 -4.87 -36.65
CA GLY A 215 -14.80 -4.16 -35.52
C GLY A 215 -14.71 -2.62 -35.64
N ASP A 216 -15.72 -1.91 -35.11
CA ASP A 216 -15.66 -0.45 -34.91
C ASP A 216 -14.52 -0.10 -33.92
N PRO A 217 -13.59 0.81 -34.27
CA PRO A 217 -12.47 1.21 -33.40
C PRO A 217 -12.92 1.72 -32.02
N LEU A 218 -14.10 2.31 -31.91
CA LEU A 218 -14.61 2.78 -30.62
C LEU A 218 -15.06 1.61 -29.71
N LEU A 219 -15.63 0.55 -30.30
CA LEU A 219 -16.00 -0.66 -29.57
C LEU A 219 -14.76 -1.42 -29.09
N GLU A 220 -13.70 -1.45 -29.89
CA GLU A 220 -12.41 -2.01 -29.49
C GLU A 220 -11.85 -1.26 -28.28
N GLN A 221 -11.82 0.08 -28.32
CA GLN A 221 -11.38 0.89 -27.19
C GLN A 221 -12.22 0.64 -25.92
N MET A 222 -13.54 0.51 -26.06
CA MET A 222 -14.42 0.14 -24.95
C MET A 222 -14.09 -1.25 -24.38
N SER A 223 -13.69 -2.20 -25.22
CA SER A 223 -13.23 -3.53 -24.79
C SER A 223 -11.91 -3.46 -24.01
N ILE A 224 -10.94 -2.70 -24.51
CA ILE A 224 -9.64 -2.48 -23.85
C ILE A 224 -9.85 -1.88 -22.45
N VAL A 225 -10.66 -0.82 -22.35
CA VAL A 225 -10.93 -0.16 -21.06
C VAL A 225 -11.62 -1.11 -20.08
N ARG A 226 -12.54 -1.97 -20.53
CA ARG A 226 -13.16 -3.00 -19.67
C ARG A 226 -12.12 -3.97 -19.11
N ASN A 227 -11.14 -4.40 -19.93
CA ASN A 227 -10.07 -5.26 -19.47
C ASN A 227 -9.20 -4.55 -18.41
N TYR A 228 -8.84 -3.29 -18.63
CA TYR A 228 -8.06 -2.52 -17.66
C TYR A 228 -8.81 -2.31 -16.34
N ILE A 229 -10.12 -2.12 -16.36
CA ILE A 229 -10.95 -2.08 -15.14
C ILE A 229 -10.83 -3.40 -14.37
N GLU A 230 -10.88 -4.54 -15.07
CA GLU A 230 -10.75 -5.85 -14.43
C GLU A 230 -9.35 -6.04 -13.81
N GLN A 231 -8.30 -5.63 -14.51
CA GLN A 231 -6.93 -5.68 -13.98
C GLN A 231 -6.76 -4.76 -12.77
N ALA A 232 -7.31 -3.54 -12.81
CA ALA A 232 -7.27 -2.60 -11.69
C ALA A 232 -8.01 -3.15 -10.47
N ARG A 233 -9.16 -3.83 -10.67
CA ARG A 233 -9.87 -4.53 -9.59
C ARG A 233 -9.04 -5.66 -8.99
N LYS A 234 -8.45 -6.52 -9.82
CA LYS A 234 -7.55 -7.60 -9.35
C LYS A 234 -6.36 -7.07 -8.57
N ALA A 235 -5.87 -5.88 -8.93
CA ALA A 235 -4.78 -5.20 -8.23
C ALA A 235 -5.23 -4.36 -7.01
N HIS A 236 -6.53 -4.38 -6.65
CA HIS A 236 -7.13 -3.54 -5.60
C HIS A 236 -6.85 -2.03 -5.75
N ARG A 237 -6.71 -1.58 -7.00
CA ARG A 237 -6.43 -0.21 -7.42
C ARG A 237 -7.73 0.53 -7.69
N PHE A 238 -8.47 0.79 -6.61
CA PHE A 238 -9.85 1.29 -6.72
C PHE A 238 -9.95 2.76 -7.17
N GLU A 239 -8.89 3.55 -7.05
CA GLU A 239 -8.85 4.89 -7.64
C GLU A 239 -8.74 4.81 -9.16
N GLU A 240 -7.89 3.93 -9.67
CA GLU A 240 -7.77 3.63 -11.09
C GLU A 240 -9.08 3.03 -11.63
N VAL A 241 -9.76 2.16 -10.88
CA VAL A 241 -11.10 1.65 -11.24
C VAL A 241 -12.09 2.80 -11.44
N ALA A 242 -12.13 3.77 -10.53
CA ALA A 242 -13.05 4.90 -10.64
C ALA A 242 -12.76 5.76 -11.88
N SER A 243 -11.48 6.06 -12.15
CA SER A 243 -11.08 6.84 -13.33
C SER A 243 -11.37 6.10 -14.64
N LEU A 244 -11.12 4.79 -14.70
CA LEU A 244 -11.39 3.97 -15.88
C LEU A 244 -12.90 3.79 -16.13
N GLN A 245 -13.73 3.73 -15.09
CA GLN A 245 -15.18 3.70 -15.22
C GLN A 245 -15.72 5.00 -15.83
N GLU A 246 -15.21 6.15 -15.39
CA GLU A 246 -15.55 7.46 -15.97
C GLU A 246 -15.16 7.52 -17.45
N ASN A 247 -13.96 7.02 -17.79
CA ASN A 247 -13.52 6.93 -19.19
C ASN A 247 -14.44 6.03 -20.02
N LEU A 248 -14.82 4.86 -19.49
CA LEU A 248 -15.74 3.93 -20.17
C LEU A 248 -17.12 4.54 -20.38
N GLU A 249 -17.63 5.31 -19.42
CA GLU A 249 -18.90 6.02 -19.54
C GLU A 249 -18.84 7.07 -20.65
N MET A 250 -17.74 7.83 -20.73
CA MET A 250 -17.52 8.80 -21.79
C MET A 250 -17.51 8.14 -23.17
N LEU A 251 -16.79 7.01 -23.32
CA LEU A 251 -16.74 6.25 -24.57
C LEU A 251 -18.13 5.71 -24.99
N LYS A 252 -18.93 5.25 -24.02
CA LYS A 252 -20.33 4.84 -24.27
C LYS A 252 -21.19 6.01 -24.74
N GLN A 253 -21.04 7.20 -24.14
CA GLN A 253 -21.78 8.38 -24.55
C GLN A 253 -21.41 8.84 -25.96
N THR A 254 -20.13 8.83 -26.33
CA THR A 254 -19.69 9.14 -27.69
C THR A 254 -20.24 8.14 -28.71
N TYR A 255 -20.22 6.85 -28.39
CA TYR A 255 -20.75 5.81 -29.25
C TYR A 255 -22.26 5.98 -29.52
N ARG A 256 -23.05 6.27 -28.47
CA ARG A 256 -24.48 6.57 -28.61
C ARG A 256 -24.75 7.77 -29.51
N LYS A 257 -23.93 8.83 -29.41
CA LYS A 257 -24.07 10.01 -30.28
C LYS A 257 -23.78 9.68 -31.74
N GLN A 258 -22.75 8.90 -32.01
CA GLN A 258 -22.41 8.45 -33.37
C GLN A 258 -23.52 7.59 -33.99
N GLN A 259 -24.09 6.65 -33.22
CA GLN A 259 -25.23 5.85 -33.71
C GLN A 259 -26.47 6.70 -34.02
N THR A 260 -26.73 7.74 -33.22
CA THR A 260 -27.88 8.63 -33.46
C THR A 260 -27.66 9.44 -34.73
N GLN A 261 -26.46 9.99 -34.93
CA GLN A 261 -26.10 10.72 -36.14
C GLN A 261 -26.18 9.85 -37.40
N GLN A 262 -25.71 8.61 -37.35
CA GLN A 262 -25.81 7.66 -38.48
C GLN A 262 -27.24 7.21 -38.79
N ARG A 263 -28.18 7.36 -37.85
CA ARG A 263 -29.59 6.99 -38.04
C ARG A 263 -30.42 8.15 -38.60
N ASP A 264 -29.96 9.37 -38.41
CA ASP A 264 -30.62 10.60 -38.85
C ASP A 264 -30.11 11.07 -40.24
N GLU A 265 -29.13 10.37 -40.82
CA GLU A 265 -28.63 10.48 -42.21
C GLU A 265 -29.28 9.41 -43.12
#